data_AF-A0A1Q6EFI0-F1
#
_entry.id   AF-A0A1Q6EFI0-F1
#
_cell.length_a   1.000
_cell.length_b   1.000
_cell.length_c   1.000
_cell.angle_alpha   90.00
_cell.angle_beta   90.00
_cell.angle_gamma   90.00
#
_symmetry.space_group_name_H-M   'P 1'
#
loop_
_entity.id
_entity.type
_entity.pdbx_description
1 polymer ?
#
loop_
_entity_poly.entity_id
_entity_poly.type
_entity_poly.pdbx_seq_one_letter_code
_entity_poly.pdbx_strand_id
1 'polypeptide(L)'
;MKKFYFFILTALLMLVSVPANALDVILNIDNPDNIEVSVNYGAPLENLVAGDNIVSADDYQSVSITAKPDAFITKIVKSMDGADDTEEYVSNMTSYSLYMSSYTAGAKYTITTAKADEVRDGSCRIYVDDPSKVKVQRSGTYTDITLAEGWNDVKYMTEKELPLTIGGVSYDAVLYQVKLNDEVVEPQGTSWRISPATGDKIEIFANFPDIDVPVKFSYTSDEAKGFVTGVTVDGTPVDNYNDDNFTVKAGSTLAVSGNTNDYSLSYFKVNGNSTYFYGSYSMVVTSETNIEIDAHKYSTVKAILDIDYPENVIVYRGYSYNGDVISGLVSGENPIELSETNTMIQIKAASGCFISSVTAGGSPVSADYDGAYNVTVTEGMSIIVTSGAIERDSKAVVYVDDRLAATQYFNFMRSDRTAVDIATGYNDIAFYEGDNPFGLSWYGAPCANVYLNNESVAPMYDNSTVYELRLNDGDVVKIFLASDPDIYNATINAGENLEAAKVSVTFDRINNVTDWAKTHSVLPGTEISIKPVGDYKISVKADDTAIEPDASGAFVVKVNKDSTIAVNSTSAGIDGIITDATGECEVYNLQGIRVSNDNDLTRLPAGIYIVNGKKVVKR
;
A
#
# COMPACT_ATOMS: atom_id res chain seq x y z
N MET A 1 -36.76 -67.42 13.89
CA MET A 1 -35.95 -66.46 13.10
C MET A 1 -34.78 -65.93 13.93
N LYS A 2 -33.82 -66.82 14.25
CA LYS A 2 -32.64 -66.57 15.11
C LYS A 2 -31.34 -67.08 14.46
N LYS A 3 -31.29 -67.17 13.13
CA LYS A 3 -30.14 -67.72 12.38
C LYS A 3 -29.76 -66.92 11.12
N PHE A 4 -30.18 -65.66 11.01
CA PHE A 4 -29.86 -64.81 9.84
C PHE A 4 -29.18 -63.47 10.17
N TYR A 5 -29.03 -63.13 11.46
CA TYR A 5 -28.34 -61.91 11.90
C TYR A 5 -26.91 -62.14 12.42
N PHE A 6 -26.41 -63.38 12.40
CA PHE A 6 -25.03 -63.70 12.79
C PHE A 6 -24.06 -63.70 11.61
N PHE A 7 -24.57 -63.66 10.37
CA PHE A 7 -23.73 -63.64 9.16
C PHE A 7 -23.41 -62.22 8.64
N ILE A 8 -24.16 -61.20 9.07
CA ILE A 8 -23.92 -59.80 8.65
C ILE A 8 -23.04 -59.03 9.66
N LEU A 9 -23.01 -59.46 10.93
CA LEU A 9 -22.13 -58.84 11.94
C LEU A 9 -20.72 -59.43 11.98
N THR A 10 -20.50 -60.61 11.40
CA THR A 10 -19.17 -61.25 11.28
C THR A 10 -18.50 -60.93 9.93
N ALA A 11 -19.24 -60.38 8.97
CA ALA A 11 -18.73 -59.89 7.69
C ALA A 11 -18.28 -58.40 7.73
N LEU A 12 -18.58 -57.67 8.82
CA LEU A 12 -18.11 -56.30 9.04
C LEU A 12 -16.86 -56.20 9.94
N LEU A 13 -16.37 -57.34 10.47
CA LEU A 13 -15.09 -57.47 11.18
C LEU A 13 -13.96 -58.00 10.27
N MET A 14 -14.24 -58.15 8.97
CA MET A 14 -13.24 -58.32 7.91
C MET A 14 -13.12 -57.03 7.07
N LEU A 15 -13.01 -55.89 7.76
CA LEU A 15 -12.13 -54.84 7.24
C LEU A 15 -10.73 -55.46 7.26
N VAL A 16 -10.32 -55.96 6.10
CA VAL A 16 -8.92 -56.20 5.81
C VAL A 16 -8.25 -54.87 6.10
N SER A 17 -7.58 -54.77 7.25
CA SER A 17 -6.48 -53.85 7.41
C SER A 17 -5.57 -54.14 6.23
N VAL A 18 -5.55 -53.23 5.25
CA VAL A 18 -4.49 -53.20 4.25
C VAL A 18 -3.20 -53.37 5.05
N PRO A 19 -2.31 -54.34 4.74
CA PRO A 19 -1.01 -54.31 5.38
C PRO A 19 -0.43 -52.94 5.08
N ALA A 20 -0.24 -52.13 6.12
CA ALA A 20 0.70 -51.04 6.03
C ALA A 20 1.99 -51.68 5.49
N ASN A 21 2.48 -51.21 4.35
CA ASN A 21 3.73 -51.70 3.78
C ASN A 21 4.85 -51.21 4.70
N ALA A 22 5.03 -51.88 5.84
CA ALA A 22 6.17 -51.68 6.70
C ALA A 22 7.40 -52.04 5.87
N LEU A 23 8.31 -51.08 5.78
CA LEU A 23 9.61 -51.25 5.17
C LEU A 23 10.57 -51.76 6.26
N ASP A 24 11.54 -52.58 5.89
CA ASP A 24 12.53 -53.12 6.82
C ASP A 24 13.92 -52.55 6.54
N VAL A 25 14.68 -52.30 7.61
CA VAL A 25 16.13 -52.07 7.56
C VAL A 25 16.84 -53.02 8.52
N ILE A 26 18.12 -53.28 8.26
CA ILE A 26 18.95 -54.11 9.14
C ILE A 26 19.93 -53.18 9.88
N LEU A 27 19.82 -53.10 11.21
CA LEU A 27 20.80 -52.44 12.05
C LEU A 27 21.80 -53.49 12.56
N ASN A 28 23.03 -53.44 12.05
CA ASN A 28 24.12 -54.27 12.56
C ASN A 28 24.83 -53.50 13.68
N ILE A 29 24.56 -53.90 14.93
CA ILE A 29 25.00 -53.18 16.13
C ILE A 29 26.18 -53.94 16.75
N ASP A 30 27.32 -53.28 16.94
CA ASP A 30 28.45 -53.92 17.62
C ASP A 30 28.20 -54.15 19.12
N ASN A 31 27.61 -53.16 19.79
CA ASN A 31 27.30 -53.19 21.21
C ASN A 31 25.96 -52.47 21.52
N PRO A 32 24.86 -53.21 21.77
CA PRO A 32 23.56 -52.61 22.05
C PRO A 32 23.50 -51.87 23.41
N ASP A 33 24.45 -52.09 24.32
CA ASP A 33 24.50 -51.36 25.59
C ASP A 33 24.94 -49.90 25.43
N ASN A 34 25.47 -49.52 24.26
CA ASN A 34 25.93 -48.16 23.98
C ASN A 34 24.89 -47.26 23.30
N ILE A 35 23.79 -47.83 22.80
CA ILE A 35 22.80 -47.07 22.03
C ILE A 35 21.37 -47.41 22.44
N GLU A 36 20.46 -46.53 22.02
CA GLU A 36 19.01 -46.72 22.00
C GLU A 36 18.52 -46.51 20.56
N VAL A 37 17.57 -47.33 20.14
CA VAL A 37 16.91 -47.20 18.84
C VAL A 37 15.44 -46.95 19.08
N SER A 38 14.85 -45.96 18.42
CA SER A 38 13.41 -45.69 18.47
C SER A 38 12.85 -45.52 17.06
N VAL A 39 11.56 -45.84 16.91
CA VAL A 39 10.84 -45.70 15.64
C VAL A 39 9.79 -44.60 15.79
N ASN A 40 9.81 -43.62 14.89
CA ASN A 40 8.86 -42.51 14.78
C ASN A 40 8.58 -41.80 16.12
N TYR A 41 9.65 -41.45 16.85
CA TYR A 41 9.59 -40.80 18.16
C TYR A 41 8.88 -41.63 19.26
N GLY A 42 8.73 -42.94 19.04
CA GLY A 42 8.20 -43.88 20.02
C GLY A 42 9.18 -44.21 21.14
N ALA A 43 8.77 -45.10 22.04
CA ALA A 43 9.64 -45.61 23.08
C ALA A 43 10.84 -46.38 22.47
N PRO A 44 12.01 -46.40 23.15
CA PRO A 44 13.14 -47.21 22.72
C PRO A 44 12.75 -48.68 22.53
N LEU A 45 13.28 -49.28 21.46
CA LEU A 45 13.10 -50.70 21.17
C LEU A 45 13.78 -51.54 22.25
N GLU A 46 13.06 -52.53 22.75
CA GLU A 46 13.58 -53.50 23.70
C GLU A 46 14.28 -54.67 22.97
N ASN A 47 15.19 -55.35 23.66
CA ASN A 47 15.85 -56.59 23.21
C ASN A 47 16.73 -56.46 21.96
N LEU A 48 17.36 -55.30 21.74
CA LEU A 48 18.44 -55.16 20.75
C LEU A 48 19.59 -56.13 21.08
N VAL A 49 20.12 -56.80 20.07
CA VAL A 49 21.24 -57.74 20.19
C VAL A 49 22.47 -57.24 19.44
N ALA A 50 23.65 -57.72 19.82
CA ALA A 50 24.84 -57.53 18.99
C ALA A 50 24.68 -58.29 17.66
N GLY A 51 25.09 -57.67 16.56
CA GLY A 51 24.84 -58.15 15.20
C GLY A 51 23.56 -57.59 14.60
N ASP A 52 22.92 -58.36 13.73
CA ASP A 52 21.81 -57.88 12.90
C ASP A 52 20.49 -57.80 13.69
N ASN A 53 19.85 -56.64 13.64
CA ASN A 53 18.52 -56.37 14.17
C ASN A 53 17.63 -55.87 13.03
N ILE A 54 16.48 -56.50 12.81
CA ILE A 54 15.51 -56.03 11.80
C ILE A 54 14.60 -54.99 12.46
N VAL A 55 14.56 -53.80 11.87
CA VAL A 55 13.67 -52.71 12.31
C VAL A 55 12.70 -52.39 11.20
N SER A 56 11.41 -52.50 11.51
CA SER A 56 10.31 -52.25 10.58
C SER A 56 9.61 -50.95 10.92
N ALA A 57 9.33 -50.10 9.92
CA ALA A 57 8.48 -48.93 10.07
C ALA A 57 7.77 -48.56 8.77
N ASP A 58 6.71 -47.76 8.85
CA ASP A 58 5.98 -47.32 7.66
C ASP A 58 6.82 -46.32 6.84
N ASP A 59 6.48 -46.20 5.55
CA ASP A 59 7.08 -45.20 4.67
C ASP A 59 7.00 -43.79 5.31
N TYR A 60 8.11 -43.05 5.21
CA TYR A 60 8.37 -41.75 5.85
C TYR A 60 8.51 -41.72 7.38
N GLN A 61 8.40 -42.85 8.09
CA GLN A 61 8.72 -42.88 9.52
C GLN A 61 10.24 -42.83 9.74
N SER A 62 10.66 -42.22 10.86
CA SER A 62 12.08 -42.17 11.23
C SER A 62 12.49 -43.39 12.06
N VAL A 63 13.72 -43.86 11.87
CA VAL A 63 14.43 -44.71 12.83
C VAL A 63 15.57 -43.89 13.40
N SER A 64 15.51 -43.60 14.70
CA SER A 64 16.47 -42.78 15.41
C SER A 64 17.39 -43.66 16.25
N ILE A 65 18.69 -43.49 16.08
CA ILE A 65 19.76 -44.17 16.80
C ILE A 65 20.48 -43.14 17.66
N THR A 66 20.44 -43.31 18.97
CA THR A 66 21.00 -42.36 19.93
C THR A 66 22.00 -43.06 20.84
N ALA A 67 23.17 -42.47 21.06
CA ALA A 67 24.13 -42.96 22.03
C ALA A 67 23.59 -42.78 23.45
N LYS A 68 23.77 -43.80 24.28
CA LYS A 68 23.51 -43.72 25.72
C LYS A 68 24.57 -42.83 26.40
N PRO A 69 24.31 -42.36 27.63
CA PRO A 69 25.32 -41.65 28.42
C PRO A 69 26.67 -42.38 28.42
N ASP A 70 27.75 -41.60 28.34
CA ASP A 70 29.14 -42.06 28.29
C ASP A 70 29.53 -42.94 27.09
N ALA A 71 28.70 -43.01 26.04
CA ALA A 71 28.98 -43.70 24.80
C ALA A 71 28.96 -42.75 23.60
N PHE A 72 29.64 -43.16 22.53
CA PHE A 72 29.56 -42.51 21.24
C PHE A 72 29.25 -43.51 20.14
N ILE A 73 28.56 -43.03 19.11
CA ILE A 73 28.47 -43.64 17.80
C ILE A 73 29.65 -43.09 17.00
N THR A 74 30.68 -43.92 16.80
CA THR A 74 31.93 -43.49 16.15
C THR A 74 31.84 -43.58 14.63
N LYS A 75 31.00 -44.48 14.11
CA LYS A 75 30.81 -44.69 12.68
C LYS A 75 29.47 -45.36 12.38
N ILE A 76 28.83 -44.94 11.30
CA ILE A 76 27.72 -45.68 10.68
C ILE A 76 28.05 -45.85 9.19
N VAL A 77 27.93 -47.08 8.67
CA VAL A 77 28.08 -47.38 7.25
C VAL A 77 26.81 -48.00 6.73
N LYS A 78 26.21 -47.39 5.69
CA LYS A 78 25.07 -47.93 4.96
C LYS A 78 25.56 -48.77 3.77
N SER A 79 25.10 -50.01 3.73
CA SER A 79 25.34 -50.98 2.65
C SER A 79 24.02 -51.41 2.02
N MET A 80 23.99 -51.52 0.69
CA MET A 80 22.82 -51.99 -0.07
C MET A 80 23.28 -52.82 -1.27
N ASP A 81 22.53 -53.87 -1.61
CA ASP A 81 22.87 -54.72 -2.75
C ASP A 81 22.90 -53.91 -4.06
N GLY A 82 23.97 -54.08 -4.85
CA GLY A 82 24.18 -53.34 -6.09
C GLY A 82 24.57 -51.86 -5.93
N ALA A 83 24.88 -51.38 -4.72
CA ALA A 83 25.37 -50.03 -4.45
C ALA A 83 26.69 -50.05 -3.65
N ASP A 84 27.49 -48.99 -3.77
CA ASP A 84 28.69 -48.81 -2.94
C ASP A 84 28.31 -48.48 -1.49
N ASP A 85 29.15 -48.93 -0.55
CA ASP A 85 29.01 -48.59 0.87
C ASP A 85 29.20 -47.08 1.09
N THR A 86 28.36 -46.48 1.92
CA THR A 86 28.39 -45.05 2.23
C THR A 86 28.51 -44.81 3.73
N GLU A 87 29.46 -43.96 4.13
CA GLU A 87 29.59 -43.53 5.53
C GLU A 87 28.57 -42.43 5.82
N GLU A 88 27.77 -42.65 6.87
CA GLU A 88 26.68 -41.77 7.26
C GLU A 88 27.16 -40.73 8.29
N TYR A 89 26.67 -39.50 8.17
CA TYR A 89 27.04 -38.42 9.08
C TYR A 89 26.35 -38.61 10.45
N VAL A 90 27.16 -38.83 11.49
CA VAL A 90 26.68 -38.92 12.88
C VAL A 90 26.80 -37.56 13.56
N SER A 91 25.66 -36.99 13.95
CA SER A 91 25.61 -35.69 14.63
C SER A 91 26.22 -35.80 16.02
N ASN A 92 27.24 -34.97 16.29
CA ASN A 92 27.95 -34.84 17.57
C ASN A 92 28.44 -36.18 18.16
N MET A 93 28.62 -37.21 17.32
CA MET A 93 28.89 -38.60 17.71
C MET A 93 27.83 -39.24 18.63
N THR A 94 26.64 -38.66 18.72
CA THR A 94 25.58 -39.09 19.65
C THR A 94 24.28 -39.46 18.97
N SER A 95 24.03 -39.00 17.74
CA SER A 95 22.76 -39.32 17.08
C SER A 95 22.87 -39.45 15.58
N TYR A 96 22.05 -40.35 15.05
CA TYR A 96 21.75 -40.50 13.65
C TYR A 96 20.26 -40.81 13.49
N SER A 97 19.64 -40.34 12.42
CA SER A 97 18.27 -40.71 12.08
C SER A 97 18.17 -40.94 10.59
N LEU A 98 17.50 -42.03 10.22
CA LEU A 98 17.15 -42.33 8.84
C LEU A 98 15.63 -42.29 8.68
N TYR A 99 15.18 -41.95 7.48
CA TYR A 99 13.77 -42.06 7.10
C TYR A 99 13.56 -43.34 6.29
N MET A 100 12.52 -44.08 6.65
CA MET A 100 12.09 -45.26 5.92
C MET A 100 11.52 -44.82 4.57
N SER A 101 12.03 -45.41 3.49
CA SER A 101 11.56 -45.20 2.13
C SER A 101 11.94 -46.39 1.26
N SER A 102 11.40 -46.46 0.04
CA SER A 102 11.82 -47.48 -0.93
C SER A 102 13.33 -47.45 -1.25
N TYR A 103 14.02 -46.34 -0.97
CA TYR A 103 15.47 -46.18 -1.17
C TYR A 103 16.33 -46.63 0.01
N THR A 104 15.72 -46.90 1.15
CA THR A 104 16.39 -47.41 2.36
C THR A 104 15.92 -48.81 2.73
N ALA A 105 14.78 -49.26 2.19
CA ALA A 105 14.27 -50.61 2.36
C ALA A 105 15.32 -51.68 2.00
N GLY A 106 15.56 -52.60 2.93
CA GLY A 106 16.54 -53.67 2.82
C GLY A 106 18.00 -53.25 3.06
N ALA A 107 18.27 -51.96 3.30
CA ALA A 107 19.63 -51.49 3.60
C ALA A 107 20.14 -52.03 4.94
N LYS A 108 21.44 -52.28 5.01
CA LYS A 108 22.16 -52.66 6.22
C LYS A 108 22.98 -51.47 6.73
N TYR A 109 22.72 -51.05 7.97
CA TYR A 109 23.47 -50.00 8.66
C TYR A 109 24.40 -50.64 9.70
N THR A 110 25.70 -50.65 9.42
CA THR A 110 26.73 -51.13 10.35
C THR A 110 27.12 -50.00 11.29
N ILE A 111 26.83 -50.18 12.58
CA ILE A 111 26.95 -49.18 13.63
C ILE A 111 28.10 -49.58 14.54
N THR A 112 29.13 -48.73 14.60
CA THR A 112 30.27 -48.89 15.50
C THR A 112 30.15 -47.89 16.64
N THR A 113 30.33 -48.38 17.85
CA THR A 113 30.20 -47.63 19.09
C THR A 113 31.43 -47.81 19.97
N ALA A 114 31.67 -46.88 20.87
CA ALA A 114 32.72 -46.98 21.88
C ALA A 114 32.33 -46.21 23.13
N LYS A 115 32.97 -46.50 24.27
CA LYS A 115 32.84 -45.61 25.42
C LYS A 115 33.58 -44.30 25.14
N ALA A 116 32.98 -43.18 25.56
CA ALA A 116 33.51 -41.84 25.29
C ALA A 116 34.96 -41.68 25.79
N ASP A 117 35.28 -42.29 26.93
CA ASP A 117 36.62 -42.22 27.53
C ASP A 117 37.69 -43.09 26.86
N GLU A 118 37.29 -44.08 26.06
CA GLU A 118 38.21 -44.97 25.33
C GLU A 118 38.71 -44.33 24.03
N VAL A 119 37.91 -43.46 23.42
CA VAL A 119 38.23 -42.82 22.14
C VAL A 119 38.93 -41.46 22.29
N ARG A 120 38.92 -40.88 23.49
CA ARG A 120 39.65 -39.64 23.79
C ARG A 120 41.14 -39.92 23.93
N ASP A 121 41.88 -39.60 22.88
CA ASP A 121 43.31 -39.88 22.71
C ASP A 121 44.24 -38.82 23.33
N GLY A 122 43.71 -37.63 23.65
CA GLY A 122 44.42 -36.52 24.26
C GLY A 122 43.95 -36.23 25.69
N SER A 123 44.81 -35.55 26.46
CA SER A 123 44.46 -35.08 27.80
C SER A 123 45.25 -33.84 28.21
N CYS A 124 44.60 -32.90 28.89
CA CYS A 124 45.21 -31.73 29.52
C CYS A 124 44.80 -31.64 30.98
N ARG A 125 45.45 -30.75 31.75
CA ARG A 125 44.99 -30.40 33.10
C ARG A 125 44.39 -29.01 33.10
N ILE A 126 43.22 -28.85 33.71
CA ILE A 126 42.53 -27.55 33.83
C ILE A 126 42.45 -27.18 35.32
N TYR A 127 43.08 -26.07 35.70
CA TYR A 127 42.84 -25.42 36.98
C TYR A 127 41.68 -24.44 36.86
N VAL A 128 40.78 -24.43 37.85
CA VAL A 128 39.73 -23.41 37.99
C VAL A 128 39.58 -22.99 39.44
N ASP A 129 39.52 -21.68 39.70
CA ASP A 129 39.35 -21.11 41.04
C ASP A 129 37.88 -21.07 41.51
N ASP A 130 36.92 -20.91 40.59
CA ASP A 130 35.48 -20.98 40.89
C ASP A 130 34.72 -21.66 39.74
N PRO A 131 34.48 -22.99 39.82
CA PRO A 131 33.79 -23.73 38.78
C PRO A 131 32.32 -23.33 38.62
N SER A 132 31.71 -22.64 39.60
CA SER A 132 30.30 -22.24 39.50
C SER A 132 30.07 -21.13 38.46
N LYS A 133 31.12 -20.42 38.07
CA LYS A 133 31.09 -19.33 37.08
C LYS A 133 31.59 -19.74 35.70
N VAL A 134 32.20 -20.93 35.57
CA VAL A 134 32.93 -21.35 34.37
C VAL A 134 32.19 -22.47 33.66
N LYS A 135 32.11 -22.37 32.34
CA LYS A 135 31.69 -23.43 31.43
C LYS A 135 32.82 -23.77 30.48
N VAL A 136 33.19 -25.06 30.42
CA VAL A 136 34.12 -25.59 29.42
C VAL A 136 33.40 -26.64 28.59
N GLN A 137 33.43 -26.48 27.26
CA GLN A 137 32.76 -27.36 26.32
C GLN A 137 33.72 -27.85 25.24
N ARG A 138 33.55 -29.10 24.81
CA ARG A 138 34.26 -29.70 23.69
C ARG A 138 33.57 -29.37 22.37
N SER A 139 34.27 -28.83 21.36
CA SER A 139 33.62 -28.23 20.18
C SER A 139 32.84 -29.19 19.29
N GLY A 140 33.34 -30.41 19.02
CA GLY A 140 32.66 -31.31 18.06
C GLY A 140 31.62 -32.26 18.66
N THR A 141 31.71 -32.58 19.95
CA THR A 141 30.68 -33.36 20.65
C THR A 141 29.70 -32.50 21.42
N TYR A 142 30.02 -31.20 21.59
CA TYR A 142 29.28 -30.24 22.41
C TYR A 142 29.04 -30.72 23.85
N THR A 143 29.90 -31.60 24.35
CA THR A 143 29.82 -32.11 25.71
C THR A 143 30.47 -31.13 26.68
N ASP A 144 29.73 -30.80 27.73
CA ASP A 144 30.23 -29.94 28.81
C ASP A 144 31.17 -30.75 29.73
N ILE A 145 32.24 -30.11 30.18
CA ILE A 145 33.18 -30.66 31.14
C ILE A 145 32.75 -30.21 32.53
N THR A 146 32.41 -31.17 33.40
CA THR A 146 32.19 -30.89 34.82
C THR A 146 33.54 -30.66 35.49
N LEU A 147 33.72 -29.49 36.10
CA LEU A 147 34.94 -29.12 36.81
C LEU A 147 34.70 -29.06 38.32
N ALA A 148 35.70 -29.47 39.09
CA ALA A 148 35.83 -29.16 40.50
C ALA A 148 36.83 -28.01 40.70
N GLU A 149 36.73 -27.30 41.82
CA GLU A 149 37.72 -26.29 42.19
C GLU A 149 39.12 -26.91 42.28
N GLY A 150 40.12 -26.22 41.74
CA GLY A 150 41.49 -26.71 41.61
C GLY A 150 41.74 -27.43 40.29
N TRP A 151 42.69 -28.38 40.29
CA TRP A 151 43.14 -29.09 39.09
C TRP A 151 42.23 -30.26 38.71
N ASN A 152 41.82 -30.30 37.44
CA ASN A 152 40.99 -31.34 36.83
C ASN A 152 41.76 -32.01 35.69
N ASP A 153 41.71 -33.33 35.61
CA ASP A 153 42.26 -34.07 34.47
C ASP A 153 41.17 -34.22 33.39
N VAL A 154 41.40 -33.64 32.22
CA VAL A 154 40.40 -33.52 31.16
C VAL A 154 40.90 -34.23 29.90
N LYS A 155 40.17 -35.26 29.49
CA LYS A 155 40.40 -35.96 28.22
C LYS A 155 39.62 -35.33 27.08
N TYR A 156 40.14 -35.44 25.87
CA TYR A 156 39.50 -34.99 24.63
C TYR A 156 39.94 -35.84 23.43
N MET A 157 39.12 -35.87 22.38
CA MET A 157 39.50 -36.35 21.05
C MET A 157 40.22 -35.24 20.29
N THR A 158 41.49 -35.46 19.96
CA THR A 158 42.34 -34.45 19.29
C THR A 158 41.75 -34.00 17.95
N GLU A 159 41.18 -34.93 17.18
CA GLU A 159 40.62 -34.64 15.85
C GLU A 159 39.24 -33.97 15.89
N LYS A 160 38.43 -34.22 16.92
CA LYS A 160 36.99 -33.85 16.91
C LYS A 160 36.56 -32.92 18.04
N GLU A 161 37.19 -32.97 19.22
CA GLU A 161 36.72 -32.24 20.41
C GLU A 161 37.46 -30.91 20.67
N LEU A 162 38.52 -30.63 19.91
CA LEU A 162 39.24 -29.36 19.95
C LEU A 162 38.69 -28.35 18.92
N PRO A 163 38.78 -27.03 19.20
CA PRO A 163 39.25 -26.42 20.44
C PRO A 163 38.28 -26.63 21.60
N LEU A 164 38.78 -26.60 22.84
CA LEU A 164 37.96 -26.41 24.03
C LEU A 164 37.45 -24.97 24.05
N THR A 165 36.15 -24.80 24.24
CA THR A 165 35.53 -23.48 24.42
C THR A 165 35.37 -23.23 25.91
N ILE A 166 35.95 -22.14 26.41
CA ILE A 166 35.92 -21.73 27.82
C ILE A 166 35.19 -20.40 27.90
N GLY A 167 34.22 -20.27 28.80
CA GLY A 167 33.49 -19.02 29.01
C GLY A 167 32.70 -19.03 30.31
N GLY A 168 31.91 -17.98 30.51
CA GLY A 168 30.96 -17.90 31.61
C GLY A 168 29.89 -18.99 31.58
N VAL A 169 29.39 -19.39 32.75
CA VAL A 169 28.22 -20.28 32.87
C VAL A 169 26.95 -19.66 32.26
N SER A 170 26.91 -18.32 32.23
CA SER A 170 25.87 -17.50 31.60
C SER A 170 26.53 -16.36 30.81
N TYR A 171 25.73 -15.66 30.01
CA TYR A 171 26.20 -14.51 29.22
C TYR A 171 26.77 -13.38 30.10
N ASP A 172 26.25 -13.21 31.31
CA ASP A 172 26.64 -12.15 32.24
C ASP A 172 27.84 -12.55 33.13
N ALA A 173 28.22 -13.83 33.14
CA ALA A 173 29.34 -14.33 33.93
C ALA A 173 30.68 -14.05 33.21
N VAL A 174 31.22 -12.85 33.40
CA VAL A 174 32.53 -12.48 32.85
C VAL A 174 33.66 -13.14 33.66
N LEU A 175 34.61 -13.77 32.96
CA LEU A 175 35.81 -14.35 33.56
C LEU A 175 36.97 -13.35 33.57
N TYR A 176 37.87 -13.45 34.54
CA TYR A 176 39.01 -12.55 34.64
C TYR A 176 40.11 -12.89 33.63
N GLN A 177 40.59 -14.14 33.62
CA GLN A 177 41.76 -14.51 32.82
C GLN A 177 41.81 -16.01 32.54
N VAL A 178 42.33 -16.39 31.36
CA VAL A 178 42.72 -17.77 31.04
C VAL A 178 44.19 -17.79 30.64
N LYS A 179 44.92 -18.81 31.10
CA LYS A 179 46.31 -19.07 30.70
C LYS A 179 46.46 -20.45 30.09
N LEU A 180 47.37 -20.58 29.12
CA LEU A 180 47.85 -21.83 28.58
C LEU A 180 49.35 -21.92 28.86
N ASN A 181 49.77 -22.91 29.65
CA ASN A 181 51.18 -23.12 30.04
C ASN A 181 51.84 -21.83 30.59
N ASP A 182 51.19 -21.21 31.58
CA ASP A 182 51.59 -19.96 32.25
C ASP A 182 51.50 -18.68 31.39
N GLU A 183 51.19 -18.77 30.09
CA GLU A 183 50.99 -17.62 29.19
C GLU A 183 49.52 -17.19 29.14
N VAL A 184 49.26 -15.89 29.27
CA VAL A 184 47.92 -15.32 29.16
C VAL A 184 47.40 -15.46 27.73
N VAL A 185 46.18 -15.97 27.60
CA VAL A 185 45.49 -16.11 26.32
C VAL A 185 44.43 -15.04 26.20
N GLU A 186 44.42 -14.32 25.08
CA GLU A 186 43.38 -13.33 24.78
C GLU A 186 42.04 -14.01 24.42
N PRO A 187 40.91 -13.49 24.91
CA PRO A 187 39.60 -14.00 24.55
C PRO A 187 39.24 -13.72 23.08
N GLN A 188 38.39 -14.58 22.51
CA GLN A 188 37.68 -14.36 21.26
C GLN A 188 36.23 -13.98 21.58
N GLY A 189 35.96 -12.67 21.65
CA GLY A 189 34.68 -12.15 22.12
C GLY A 189 34.52 -12.39 23.63
N THR A 190 33.48 -13.13 24.03
CA THR A 190 33.19 -13.46 25.44
C THR A 190 33.73 -14.82 25.89
N SER A 191 34.54 -15.49 25.06
CA SER A 191 35.02 -16.86 25.31
C SER A 191 36.44 -17.06 24.84
N TRP A 192 37.11 -18.11 25.32
CA TRP A 192 38.40 -18.57 24.81
C TRP A 192 38.22 -19.87 24.03
N ARG A 193 38.97 -20.00 22.93
CA ARG A 193 39.04 -21.23 22.13
C ARG A 193 40.48 -21.75 22.17
N ILE A 194 40.71 -22.82 22.92
CA ILE A 194 42.05 -23.35 23.19
C ILE A 194 42.16 -24.78 22.66
N SER A 195 43.18 -25.06 21.85
CA SER A 195 43.53 -26.41 21.38
C SER A 195 44.78 -26.91 22.11
N PRO A 196 44.66 -27.44 23.35
CA PRO A 196 45.82 -27.92 24.09
C PRO A 196 46.46 -29.15 23.42
N ALA A 197 47.78 -29.27 23.53
CA ALA A 197 48.51 -30.51 23.31
C ALA A 197 48.40 -31.43 24.54
N THR A 198 48.64 -32.73 24.35
CA THR A 198 48.61 -33.70 25.45
C THR A 198 49.65 -33.34 26.52
N GLY A 199 49.19 -33.14 27.76
CA GLY A 199 50.01 -32.74 28.90
C GLY A 199 50.00 -31.25 29.22
N ASP A 200 49.40 -30.41 28.37
CA ASP A 200 49.29 -28.98 28.61
C ASP A 200 48.47 -28.66 29.86
N LYS A 201 48.73 -27.47 30.41
CA LYS A 201 48.02 -26.91 31.55
C LYS A 201 47.23 -25.67 31.13
N ILE A 202 45.96 -25.65 31.47
CA ILE A 202 45.09 -24.49 31.32
C ILE A 202 44.74 -23.99 32.72
N GLU A 203 44.88 -22.71 32.99
CA GLU A 203 44.43 -22.09 34.24
C GLU A 203 43.32 -21.10 33.94
N ILE A 204 42.19 -21.25 34.62
CA ILE A 204 41.02 -20.38 34.48
C ILE A 204 40.83 -19.64 35.80
N PHE A 205 40.92 -18.32 35.75
CA PHE A 205 40.63 -17.42 36.85
C PHE A 205 39.30 -16.74 36.57
N ALA A 206 38.25 -17.17 37.27
CA ALA A 206 36.92 -16.59 37.20
C ALA A 206 36.79 -15.37 38.13
N ASN A 207 37.49 -15.36 39.28
CA ASN A 207 37.43 -14.25 40.21
C ASN A 207 38.43 -13.16 39.85
N PHE A 208 37.95 -11.92 39.87
CA PHE A 208 38.80 -10.74 39.70
C PHE A 208 39.63 -10.47 40.96
N PRO A 209 40.86 -9.97 40.82
CA PRO A 209 41.66 -9.55 41.96
C PRO A 209 41.02 -8.35 42.67
N ASP A 210 41.11 -8.29 44.00
CA ASP A 210 40.67 -7.12 44.78
C ASP A 210 41.68 -5.98 44.67
N ILE A 211 41.61 -5.24 43.55
CA ILE A 211 42.43 -4.07 43.25
C ILE A 211 41.54 -2.94 42.70
N ASP A 212 41.93 -1.70 42.97
CA ASP A 212 41.31 -0.52 42.40
C ASP A 212 41.97 -0.18 41.05
N VAL A 213 41.15 0.00 40.02
CA VAL A 213 41.58 0.36 38.66
C VAL A 213 40.99 1.71 38.25
N PRO A 214 41.76 2.58 37.58
CA PRO A 214 41.31 3.92 37.23
C PRO A 214 40.30 3.91 36.06
N VAL A 215 39.30 4.79 36.15
CA VAL A 215 38.34 5.04 35.06
C VAL A 215 38.33 6.54 34.79
N LYS A 216 38.49 6.94 33.52
CA LYS A 216 38.55 8.35 33.11
C LYS A 216 37.52 8.66 32.05
N PHE A 217 36.79 9.75 32.25
CA PHE A 217 35.87 10.31 31.26
C PHE A 217 36.52 11.52 30.59
N SER A 218 36.50 11.56 29.27
CA SER A 218 36.93 12.71 28.48
C SER A 218 35.81 13.12 27.51
N TYR A 219 35.72 14.43 27.29
CA TYR A 219 34.66 15.05 26.49
C TYR A 219 35.30 15.95 25.45
N THR A 220 34.75 15.98 24.23
CA THR A 220 35.24 16.86 23.14
C THR A 220 35.00 18.34 23.41
N SER A 221 33.99 18.65 24.23
CA SER A 221 33.63 20.01 24.64
C SER A 221 33.02 20.02 26.04
N ASP A 222 32.95 21.21 26.66
CA ASP A 222 32.23 21.38 27.92
C ASP A 222 30.72 21.14 27.78
N GLU A 223 30.15 21.39 26.60
CA GLU A 223 28.74 21.13 26.31
C GLU A 223 28.42 19.62 26.32
N ALA A 224 29.32 18.80 25.78
CA ALA A 224 29.19 17.35 25.72
C ALA A 224 29.07 16.69 27.11
N LYS A 225 29.56 17.35 28.17
CA LYS A 225 29.41 16.86 29.56
C LYS A 225 27.95 16.67 29.96
N GLY A 226 27.05 17.52 29.44
CA GLY A 226 25.62 17.42 29.72
C GLY A 226 24.93 16.23 29.05
N PHE A 227 25.64 15.50 28.18
CA PHE A 227 25.14 14.23 27.66
C PHE A 227 25.03 13.17 28.76
N VAL A 228 26.01 13.05 29.66
CA VAL A 228 25.98 12.02 30.71
C VAL A 228 25.00 12.42 31.81
N THR A 229 23.97 11.61 32.01
CA THR A 229 22.91 11.85 33.03
C THR A 229 23.16 11.10 34.33
N GLY A 230 24.03 10.08 34.32
CA GLY A 230 24.41 9.36 35.52
C GLY A 230 25.40 8.24 35.25
N VAL A 231 26.18 7.89 36.27
CA VAL A 231 27.10 6.76 36.28
C VAL A 231 26.80 5.91 37.51
N THR A 232 26.81 4.58 37.35
CA THR A 232 26.67 3.63 38.46
C THR A 232 27.82 2.64 38.45
N VAL A 233 28.23 2.21 39.65
CA VAL A 233 29.17 1.11 39.88
C VAL A 233 28.42 0.03 40.66
N ASP A 234 28.34 -1.17 40.09
CA ASP A 234 27.55 -2.29 40.61
C ASP A 234 26.10 -1.90 40.95
N GLY A 235 25.50 -1.08 40.07
CA GLY A 235 24.13 -0.57 40.22
C GLY A 235 23.97 0.56 41.24
N THR A 236 25.05 0.97 41.93
CA THR A 236 25.04 2.09 42.88
C THR A 236 25.49 3.39 42.20
N PRO A 237 24.69 4.47 42.22
CA PRO A 237 25.09 5.76 41.64
C PRO A 237 26.36 6.34 42.25
N VAL A 238 27.19 6.96 41.42
CA VAL A 238 28.41 7.68 41.82
C VAL A 238 28.42 9.07 41.20
N ASP A 239 28.81 10.08 41.97
CA ASP A 239 28.85 11.48 41.52
C ASP A 239 30.28 11.96 41.17
N ASN A 240 31.30 11.24 41.65
CA ASN A 240 32.72 11.59 41.50
C ASN A 240 33.37 11.00 40.24
N TYR A 241 32.59 10.53 39.26
CA TYR A 241 33.10 9.83 38.07
C TYR A 241 33.94 10.71 37.13
N ASN A 242 33.87 12.04 37.28
CA ASN A 242 34.70 12.99 36.54
C ASN A 242 35.97 13.42 37.32
N ASP A 243 36.18 12.92 38.55
CA ASP A 243 37.39 13.25 39.32
C ASP A 243 38.61 12.52 38.74
N ASP A 244 39.78 13.19 38.70
CA ASP A 244 41.02 12.63 38.16
C ASP A 244 41.48 11.32 38.84
N ASN A 245 41.02 11.09 40.08
CA ASN A 245 41.34 9.92 40.90
C ASN A 245 40.18 8.92 41.01
N PHE A 246 39.18 8.99 40.13
CA PHE A 246 38.08 8.03 40.11
C PHE A 246 38.60 6.62 39.79
N THR A 247 38.32 5.68 40.70
CA THR A 247 38.69 4.27 40.58
C THR A 247 37.51 3.38 40.92
N VAL A 248 37.48 2.19 40.33
CA VAL A 248 36.51 1.12 40.65
C VAL A 248 37.27 -0.17 40.94
N LYS A 249 36.63 -1.14 41.61
CA LYS A 249 37.23 -2.46 41.79
C LYS A 249 37.27 -3.21 40.47
N ALA A 250 38.37 -3.92 40.20
CA ALA A 250 38.43 -4.83 39.06
C ALA A 250 37.30 -5.88 39.19
N GLY A 251 36.54 -6.06 38.11
CA GLY A 251 35.33 -6.90 38.09
C GLY A 251 34.03 -6.17 38.39
N SER A 252 34.05 -4.89 38.81
CA SER A 252 32.84 -4.10 38.98
C SER A 252 32.17 -3.78 37.65
N THR A 253 30.84 -3.75 37.65
CA THR A 253 30.04 -3.30 36.51
C THR A 253 29.88 -1.78 36.55
N LEU A 254 30.44 -1.10 35.56
CA LEU A 254 30.23 0.33 35.32
C LEU A 254 29.09 0.49 34.32
N ALA A 255 28.09 1.32 34.64
CA ALA A 255 27.06 1.72 33.69
C ALA A 255 26.95 3.23 33.58
N VAL A 256 26.87 3.72 32.33
CA VAL A 256 26.78 5.14 31.96
C VAL A 256 25.43 5.38 31.29
N SER A 257 24.68 6.36 31.77
CA SER A 257 23.40 6.79 31.19
C SER A 257 23.56 8.13 30.47
N GLY A 258 22.84 8.32 29.36
CA GLY A 258 22.96 9.48 28.49
C GLY A 258 21.61 10.17 28.19
N ASN A 259 21.64 11.47 27.95
CA ASN A 259 20.50 12.28 27.53
C ASN A 259 20.36 12.28 26.02
N THR A 260 19.72 11.25 25.47
CA THR A 260 19.49 11.14 24.02
C THR A 260 18.30 11.97 23.54
N ASN A 261 17.61 12.69 24.43
CA ASN A 261 16.45 13.52 24.06
C ASN A 261 16.89 14.93 23.68
N ASP A 262 17.87 15.49 24.39
CA ASP A 262 18.35 16.86 24.15
C ASP A 262 19.69 16.91 23.44
N TYR A 263 20.37 15.77 23.27
CA TYR A 263 21.70 15.70 22.66
C TYR A 263 21.78 14.68 21.53
N SER A 264 22.51 15.08 20.49
CA SER A 264 23.04 14.21 19.46
C SER A 264 24.41 13.66 19.88
N LEU A 265 24.57 12.34 19.84
CA LEU A 265 25.83 11.65 20.14
C LEU A 265 26.58 11.37 18.83
N SER A 266 27.76 12.00 18.66
CA SER A 266 28.66 11.72 17.53
C SER A 266 29.41 10.42 17.71
N TYR A 267 30.01 10.20 18.89
CA TYR A 267 30.62 8.92 19.25
C TYR A 267 30.71 8.72 20.76
N PHE A 268 30.73 7.44 21.14
CA PHE A 268 31.09 6.95 22.47
C PHE A 268 32.18 5.89 22.30
N LYS A 269 33.36 6.09 22.90
CA LYS A 269 34.48 5.16 22.80
C LYS A 269 34.90 4.65 24.17
N VAL A 270 35.31 3.39 24.21
CA VAL A 270 35.93 2.75 25.38
C VAL A 270 37.32 2.28 24.96
N ASN A 271 38.35 2.79 25.63
CA ASN A 271 39.76 2.52 25.32
C ASN A 271 40.10 2.72 23.84
N GLY A 272 39.59 3.80 23.24
CA GLY A 272 39.78 4.17 21.84
C GLY A 272 38.86 3.44 20.84
N ASN A 273 38.11 2.41 21.27
CA ASN A 273 37.22 1.64 20.39
C ASN A 273 35.80 2.19 20.40
N SER A 274 35.25 2.51 19.22
CA SER A 274 33.86 2.96 19.08
C SER A 274 32.88 1.91 19.55
N THR A 275 31.90 2.33 20.34
CA THR A 275 30.90 1.48 20.97
C THR A 275 29.51 2.02 20.72
N TYR A 276 28.54 1.13 20.51
CA TYR A 276 27.15 1.52 20.35
C TYR A 276 26.55 1.92 21.70
N PHE A 277 25.83 3.04 21.72
CA PHE A 277 25.21 3.60 22.91
C PHE A 277 23.71 3.83 22.65
N TYR A 278 22.84 3.19 23.43
CA TYR A 278 21.39 3.20 23.23
C TYR A 278 20.66 3.86 24.41
N GLY A 279 21.14 5.02 24.87
CA GLY A 279 20.67 5.70 26.08
C GLY A 279 21.39 5.24 27.36
N SER A 280 21.93 4.03 27.37
CA SER A 280 22.88 3.57 28.38
C SER A 280 23.94 2.64 27.79
N TYR A 281 25.08 2.55 28.44
CA TYR A 281 26.15 1.59 28.15
C TYR A 281 26.67 0.96 29.45
N SER A 282 26.91 -0.34 29.44
CA SER A 282 27.41 -1.08 30.62
C SER A 282 28.62 -1.92 30.25
N MET A 283 29.60 -2.00 31.14
CA MET A 283 30.79 -2.85 30.99
C MET A 283 31.31 -3.35 32.34
N VAL A 284 31.98 -4.49 32.34
CA VAL A 284 32.80 -4.93 33.48
C VAL A 284 34.19 -4.30 33.33
N VAL A 285 34.63 -3.58 34.36
CA VAL A 285 35.94 -2.90 34.36
C VAL A 285 37.01 -3.87 34.83
N THR A 286 37.94 -4.23 33.95
CA THR A 286 38.99 -5.23 34.24
C THR A 286 40.39 -4.61 34.40
N SER A 287 40.58 -3.40 33.88
CA SER A 287 41.84 -2.65 33.90
C SER A 287 41.56 -1.14 33.73
N GLU A 288 42.61 -0.31 33.63
CA GLU A 288 42.46 1.12 33.35
C GLU A 288 41.55 1.36 32.14
N THR A 289 40.52 2.18 32.32
CA THR A 289 39.48 2.40 31.32
C THR A 289 39.33 3.88 30.99
N ASN A 290 39.39 4.23 29.71
CA ASN A 290 39.15 5.58 29.21
C ASN A 290 37.85 5.60 28.40
N ILE A 291 36.93 6.48 28.76
CA ILE A 291 35.64 6.69 28.09
C ILE A 291 35.67 8.06 27.43
N GLU A 292 35.62 8.10 26.09
CA GLU A 292 35.63 9.34 25.32
C GLU A 292 34.24 9.59 24.73
N ILE A 293 33.69 10.78 24.97
CA ILE A 293 32.31 11.14 24.58
C ILE A 293 32.34 12.42 23.74
N ASP A 294 31.70 12.36 22.58
CA ASP A 294 31.43 13.52 21.72
C ASP A 294 29.94 13.67 21.48
N ALA A 295 29.36 14.73 22.01
CA ALA A 295 27.95 15.02 21.90
C ALA A 295 27.70 16.55 21.87
N HIS A 296 26.62 16.97 21.23
CA HIS A 296 26.16 18.36 21.21
C HIS A 296 24.66 18.40 21.45
N LYS A 297 24.14 19.52 21.99
CA LYS A 297 22.69 19.68 22.12
C LYS A 297 22.04 19.76 20.75
N TYR A 298 20.86 19.19 20.64
CA TYR A 298 20.05 19.35 19.45
C TYR A 298 19.79 20.84 19.18
N SER A 299 20.18 21.29 17.99
CA SER A 299 19.92 22.64 17.50
C SER A 299 18.66 22.69 16.63
N THR A 300 18.33 23.89 16.18
CA THR A 300 17.30 24.13 15.16
C THR A 300 17.95 24.49 13.83
N VAL A 301 17.38 24.00 12.74
CA VAL A 301 17.69 24.41 11.36
C VAL A 301 16.70 25.49 10.91
N LYS A 302 17.22 26.60 10.38
CA LYS A 302 16.41 27.77 9.98
C LYS A 302 16.32 27.89 8.45
N ALA A 303 15.16 28.30 7.95
CA ALA A 303 14.91 28.53 6.53
C ALA A 303 13.85 29.61 6.29
N ILE A 304 13.72 30.03 5.05
CA ILE A 304 12.66 30.94 4.59
C ILE A 304 11.73 30.18 3.64
N LEU A 305 10.43 30.23 3.95
CA LEU A 305 9.35 29.68 3.15
C LEU A 305 8.54 30.83 2.53
N ASP A 306 8.72 31.07 1.24
CA ASP A 306 8.02 32.08 0.44
C ASP A 306 6.81 31.44 -0.25
N ILE A 307 5.60 31.91 0.09
CA ILE A 307 4.33 31.37 -0.43
C ILE A 307 3.52 32.50 -1.04
N ASP A 308 3.01 32.30 -2.26
CA ASP A 308 2.15 33.29 -2.90
C ASP A 308 0.78 33.45 -2.21
N TYR A 309 0.07 32.35 -1.98
CA TYR A 309 -1.27 32.29 -1.38
C TYR A 309 -1.33 31.22 -0.28
N PRO A 310 -1.14 31.58 0.99
CA PRO A 310 -1.08 30.61 2.10
C PRO A 310 -2.37 29.80 2.26
N GLU A 311 -3.53 30.33 1.86
CA GLU A 311 -4.81 29.63 1.88
C GLU A 311 -4.90 28.46 0.89
N ASN A 312 -4.07 28.45 -0.15
CA ASN A 312 -4.06 27.41 -1.19
C ASN A 312 -3.25 26.17 -0.79
N VAL A 313 -2.52 26.22 0.33
CA VAL A 313 -1.59 25.15 0.73
C VAL A 313 -1.70 24.82 2.23
N ILE A 314 -1.23 23.63 2.58
CA ILE A 314 -1.03 23.20 3.97
C ILE A 314 0.41 22.70 4.09
N VAL A 315 1.13 23.22 5.06
CA VAL A 315 2.54 22.87 5.32
C VAL A 315 2.66 22.15 6.65
N TYR A 316 3.28 20.99 6.63
CA TYR A 316 3.47 20.13 7.80
C TYR A 316 4.95 20.07 8.19
N ARG A 317 5.23 20.01 9.50
CA ARG A 317 6.53 19.58 10.04
C ARG A 317 6.59 18.06 9.94
N GLY A 318 7.54 17.55 9.16
CA GLY A 318 7.55 16.16 8.72
C GLY A 318 6.37 15.82 7.81
N TYR A 319 5.97 14.56 7.82
CA TYR A 319 4.88 14.05 6.99
C TYR A 319 3.49 14.49 7.47
N SER A 320 2.57 14.71 6.53
CA SER A 320 1.19 15.16 6.81
C SER A 320 0.37 14.21 7.70
N TYR A 321 0.66 12.91 7.71
CA TYR A 321 -0.05 11.96 8.59
C TYR A 321 0.23 12.18 10.09
N ASN A 322 1.26 12.95 10.44
CA ASN A 322 1.53 13.35 11.82
C ASN A 322 0.65 14.51 12.28
N GLY A 323 0.02 15.24 11.35
CA GLY A 323 -0.89 16.35 11.65
C GLY A 323 -0.22 17.60 12.25
N ASP A 324 1.11 17.69 12.25
CA ASP A 324 1.85 18.84 12.80
C ASP A 324 1.94 19.98 11.76
N VAL A 325 0.94 20.86 11.75
CA VAL A 325 0.79 21.95 10.77
C VAL A 325 1.57 23.19 11.19
N ILE A 326 2.32 23.79 10.26
CA ILE A 326 2.89 25.13 10.41
C ILE A 326 1.78 26.16 10.21
N SER A 327 1.21 26.66 11.30
CA SER A 327 0.14 27.66 11.28
C SER A 327 0.66 29.11 11.17
N GLY A 328 -0.19 30.03 10.72
CA GLY A 328 0.11 31.47 10.74
C GLY A 328 0.96 31.95 9.56
N LEU A 329 1.03 31.17 8.48
CA LEU A 329 1.70 31.55 7.25
C LEU A 329 1.00 32.73 6.58
N VAL A 330 1.79 33.65 6.04
CA VAL A 330 1.34 34.81 5.27
C VAL A 330 1.87 34.74 3.84
N SER A 331 1.28 35.51 2.94
CA SER A 331 1.81 35.71 1.59
C SER A 331 3.20 36.36 1.67
N GLY A 332 4.15 35.86 0.87
CA GLY A 332 5.56 36.23 0.91
C GLY A 332 6.39 35.36 1.86
N GLU A 333 7.49 35.91 2.36
CA GLU A 333 8.48 35.21 3.17
C GLU A 333 7.98 34.89 4.59
N ASN A 334 8.12 33.63 4.99
CA ASN A 334 7.85 33.12 6.33
C ASN A 334 9.12 32.48 6.92
N PRO A 335 9.69 32.99 8.02
CA PRO A 335 10.78 32.30 8.69
C PRO A 335 10.25 31.02 9.35
N ILE A 336 10.91 29.90 9.07
CA ILE A 336 10.62 28.61 9.70
C ILE A 336 11.85 28.08 10.42
N GLU A 337 11.62 27.44 11.56
CA GLU A 337 12.66 26.79 12.37
C GLU A 337 12.22 25.35 12.62
N LEU A 338 13.11 24.38 12.35
CA LEU A 338 12.86 22.95 12.51
C LEU A 338 13.89 22.34 13.46
N SER A 339 13.53 21.29 14.16
CA SER A 339 14.49 20.53 14.97
C SER A 339 15.50 19.84 14.05
N GLU A 340 16.79 19.81 14.41
CA GLU A 340 17.77 19.03 13.65
C GLU A 340 17.49 17.50 13.68
N THR A 341 16.68 17.04 14.64
CA THR A 341 16.17 15.66 14.68
C THR A 341 15.17 15.34 13.57
N ASN A 342 14.50 16.36 13.01
CA ASN A 342 13.60 16.23 11.88
C ASN A 342 13.51 17.55 11.12
N THR A 343 14.32 17.68 10.08
CA THR A 343 14.38 18.86 9.22
C THR A 343 13.46 18.76 7.99
N MET A 344 12.57 17.78 7.96
CA MET A 344 11.65 17.60 6.84
C MET A 344 10.42 18.51 7.01
N ILE A 345 9.93 19.07 5.90
CA ILE A 345 8.56 19.54 5.77
C ILE A 345 7.85 18.85 4.61
N GLN A 346 6.54 18.76 4.69
CA GLN A 346 5.69 18.31 3.60
C GLN A 346 4.68 19.41 3.24
N ILE A 347 4.54 19.71 1.95
CA ILE A 347 3.64 20.76 1.44
C ILE A 347 2.56 20.09 0.57
N LYS A 348 1.29 20.38 0.84
CA LYS A 348 0.15 19.87 0.07
C LYS A 348 -0.78 21.00 -0.34
N ALA A 349 -1.49 20.83 -1.46
CA ALA A 349 -2.57 21.74 -1.83
C ALA A 349 -3.72 21.64 -0.80
N ALA A 350 -4.31 22.78 -0.46
CA ALA A 350 -5.57 22.83 0.27
C ALA A 350 -6.71 22.31 -0.62
N SER A 351 -7.84 21.94 0.00
CA SER A 351 -9.00 21.46 -0.75
C SER A 351 -9.49 22.52 -1.76
N GLY A 352 -9.71 22.11 -3.01
CA GLY A 352 -10.13 23.01 -4.09
C GLY A 352 -9.01 23.88 -4.65
N CYS A 353 -7.74 23.60 -4.31
CA CYS A 353 -6.57 24.34 -4.77
C CYS A 353 -5.56 23.42 -5.45
N PHE A 354 -4.54 23.99 -6.08
CA PHE A 354 -3.42 23.27 -6.67
C PHE A 354 -2.09 23.98 -6.40
N ILE A 355 -1.01 23.22 -6.44
CA ILE A 355 0.36 23.75 -6.40
C ILE A 355 0.92 23.68 -7.81
N SER A 356 1.36 24.82 -8.33
CA SER A 356 1.98 24.92 -9.66
C SER A 356 3.45 24.52 -9.63
N SER A 357 4.17 24.95 -8.59
CA SER A 357 5.58 24.64 -8.43
C SER A 357 6.05 24.81 -6.99
N VAL A 358 7.02 23.98 -6.61
CA VAL A 358 7.84 24.17 -5.41
C VAL A 358 9.31 24.18 -5.84
N THR A 359 10.07 25.14 -5.34
CA THR A 359 11.54 25.13 -5.45
C THR A 359 12.16 25.17 -4.07
N ALA A 360 13.23 24.43 -3.84
CA ALA A 360 13.96 24.40 -2.58
C ALA A 360 15.46 24.54 -2.85
N GLY A 361 16.11 25.53 -2.22
CA GLY A 361 17.52 25.83 -2.48
C GLY A 361 17.81 26.19 -3.95
N GLY A 362 16.82 26.73 -4.67
CA GLY A 362 16.91 27.05 -6.10
C GLY A 362 16.68 25.88 -7.06
N SER A 363 16.41 24.66 -6.56
CA SER A 363 16.11 23.48 -7.39
C SER A 363 14.61 23.14 -7.36
N PRO A 364 14.00 22.74 -8.49
CA PRO A 364 12.61 22.26 -8.50
C PRO A 364 12.43 21.01 -7.63
N VAL A 365 11.31 20.96 -6.91
CA VAL A 365 10.87 19.80 -6.13
C VAL A 365 9.65 19.21 -6.83
N SER A 366 9.68 17.90 -7.07
CA SER A 366 8.54 17.17 -7.65
C SER A 366 7.60 16.68 -6.54
N ALA A 367 6.30 16.64 -6.84
CA ALA A 367 5.34 15.99 -5.98
C ALA A 367 5.54 14.46 -5.98
N ASP A 368 5.22 13.83 -4.86
CA ASP A 368 5.09 12.38 -4.76
C ASP A 368 3.75 11.87 -5.33
N TYR A 369 3.49 10.57 -5.19
CA TYR A 369 2.27 9.94 -5.69
C TYR A 369 0.97 10.53 -5.08
N ASP A 370 1.04 11.07 -3.87
CA ASP A 370 -0.10 11.65 -3.15
C ASP A 370 -0.22 13.17 -3.38
N GLY A 371 0.52 13.70 -4.36
CA GLY A 371 0.56 15.12 -4.69
C GLY A 371 1.27 15.99 -3.65
N ALA A 372 2.08 15.39 -2.76
CA ALA A 372 2.78 16.10 -1.71
C ALA A 372 4.23 16.40 -2.09
N TYR A 373 4.71 17.60 -1.73
CA TYR A 373 6.10 18.01 -1.96
C TYR A 373 6.88 17.82 -0.68
N ASN A 374 7.88 16.95 -0.72
CA ASN A 374 8.71 16.61 0.43
C ASN A 374 10.04 17.38 0.34
N VAL A 375 10.34 18.18 1.37
CA VAL A 375 11.55 19.03 1.39
C VAL A 375 12.33 18.75 2.67
N THR A 376 13.58 18.32 2.53
CA THR A 376 14.55 18.29 3.63
C THR A 376 15.22 19.65 3.71
N VAL A 377 14.93 20.39 4.77
CA VAL A 377 15.40 21.75 4.99
C VAL A 377 16.85 21.74 5.49
N THR A 378 17.66 22.65 4.95
CA THR A 378 19.02 22.92 5.42
C THR A 378 19.13 24.38 5.90
N GLU A 379 20.17 24.68 6.67
CA GLU A 379 20.36 26.02 7.22
C GLU A 379 20.42 27.09 6.12
N GLY A 380 19.61 28.14 6.27
CA GLY A 380 19.50 29.24 5.33
C GLY A 380 18.79 28.90 4.01
N MET A 381 18.15 27.73 3.89
CA MET A 381 17.45 27.33 2.65
C MET A 381 16.28 28.29 2.35
N SER A 382 16.11 28.64 1.08
CA SER A 382 14.92 29.31 0.56
C SER A 382 14.02 28.29 -0.14
N ILE A 383 12.74 28.31 0.19
CA ILE A 383 11.70 27.42 -0.35
C ILE A 383 10.61 28.31 -0.92
N ILE A 384 10.33 28.20 -2.21
CA ILE A 384 9.34 29.04 -2.91
C ILE A 384 8.19 28.15 -3.39
N VAL A 385 6.97 28.53 -3.05
CA VAL A 385 5.74 27.83 -3.41
C VAL A 385 4.85 28.74 -4.24
N THR A 386 4.43 28.25 -5.39
CA THR A 386 3.45 28.91 -6.26
C THR A 386 2.21 28.04 -6.37
N SER A 387 1.05 28.63 -6.20
CA SER A 387 -0.23 27.93 -6.03
C SER A 387 -1.39 28.69 -6.67
N GLY A 388 -2.55 28.04 -6.77
CA GLY A 388 -3.78 28.65 -7.27
C GLY A 388 -5.02 27.95 -6.76
N ALA A 389 -6.17 28.61 -6.88
CA ALA A 389 -7.48 28.02 -6.64
C ALA A 389 -8.03 27.39 -7.92
N ILE A 390 -8.73 26.26 -7.80
CA ILE A 390 -9.37 25.59 -8.94
C ILE A 390 -10.65 26.32 -9.32
N GLU A 391 -10.68 26.93 -10.50
CA GLU A 391 -11.87 27.54 -11.09
C GLU A 391 -12.37 26.70 -12.27
N ARG A 392 -13.60 26.18 -12.19
CA ARG A 392 -14.22 25.31 -13.22
C ARG A 392 -15.14 26.13 -14.14
N ASP A 393 -14.53 26.87 -15.05
CA ASP A 393 -15.19 27.82 -15.95
C ASP A 393 -15.74 27.18 -17.24
N SER A 394 -15.21 26.03 -17.65
CA SER A 394 -15.65 25.27 -18.82
C SER A 394 -16.85 24.37 -18.52
N LYS A 395 -17.66 24.07 -19.53
CA LYS A 395 -18.88 23.25 -19.41
C LYS A 395 -18.94 22.16 -20.47
N ALA A 396 -19.33 20.97 -20.05
CA ALA A 396 -19.69 19.87 -20.92
C ALA A 396 -21.02 19.25 -20.45
N VAL A 397 -21.64 18.45 -21.30
CA VAL A 397 -22.89 17.76 -20.98
C VAL A 397 -22.69 16.25 -21.13
N VAL A 398 -23.08 15.47 -20.12
CA VAL A 398 -23.01 14.00 -20.14
C VAL A 398 -24.43 13.43 -20.10
N TYR A 399 -24.80 12.70 -21.14
CA TYR A 399 -26.06 11.95 -21.23
C TYR A 399 -25.83 10.46 -20.97
N VAL A 400 -26.68 9.84 -20.14
CA VAL A 400 -26.72 8.38 -19.93
C VAL A 400 -28.13 7.85 -20.19
N ASP A 401 -28.30 6.82 -21.02
CA ASP A 401 -29.63 6.28 -21.36
C ASP A 401 -30.35 5.64 -20.16
N ASP A 402 -29.67 4.79 -19.41
CA ASP A 402 -30.10 4.21 -18.14
C ASP A 402 -28.89 3.87 -17.27
N ARG A 403 -28.63 4.75 -16.29
CA ARG A 403 -27.53 4.61 -15.34
C ARG A 403 -27.65 3.34 -14.49
N LEU A 404 -28.86 2.83 -14.26
CA LEU A 404 -29.10 1.64 -13.44
C LEU A 404 -28.78 0.33 -14.18
N ALA A 405 -28.63 0.38 -15.50
CA ALA A 405 -28.19 -0.77 -16.29
C ALA A 405 -26.78 -1.23 -15.88
N ALA A 406 -25.92 -0.33 -15.42
CA ALA A 406 -24.66 -0.69 -14.76
C ALA A 406 -24.90 -1.21 -13.34
N THR A 407 -25.25 -2.49 -13.24
CA THR A 407 -25.74 -3.14 -12.01
C THR A 407 -24.71 -3.30 -10.89
N GLN A 408 -23.40 -3.22 -11.20
CA GLN A 408 -22.35 -3.36 -10.18
C GLN A 408 -21.75 -2.02 -9.77
N TYR A 409 -21.20 -1.27 -10.72
CA TYR A 409 -20.70 0.07 -10.48
C TYR A 409 -20.71 0.89 -11.76
N PHE A 410 -20.66 2.21 -11.61
CA PHE A 410 -20.19 3.10 -12.66
C PHE A 410 -19.56 4.32 -12.04
N ASN A 411 -18.56 4.83 -12.74
CA ASN A 411 -17.65 5.82 -12.23
C ASN A 411 -17.31 6.80 -13.36
N PHE A 412 -17.42 8.09 -13.06
CA PHE A 412 -17.00 9.19 -13.91
C PHE A 412 -16.12 10.07 -13.03
N MET A 413 -14.82 10.13 -13.32
CA MET A 413 -13.83 10.78 -12.47
C MET A 413 -13.05 11.81 -13.26
N ARG A 414 -12.60 12.84 -12.57
CA ARG A 414 -11.56 13.76 -13.04
C ARG A 414 -10.19 13.08 -13.04
N SER A 415 -9.20 13.72 -13.63
CA SER A 415 -7.80 13.25 -13.68
C SER A 415 -7.21 12.96 -12.29
N ASP A 416 -7.58 13.76 -11.28
CA ASP A 416 -7.19 13.62 -9.88
C ASP A 416 -7.94 12.50 -9.13
N ARG A 417 -8.78 11.74 -9.84
CA ARG A 417 -9.67 10.66 -9.33
C ARG A 417 -10.82 11.14 -8.46
N THR A 418 -11.09 12.44 -8.39
CA THR A 418 -12.29 12.96 -7.75
C THR A 418 -13.51 12.57 -8.58
N ALA A 419 -14.45 11.86 -7.95
CA ALA A 419 -15.68 11.42 -8.59
C ALA A 419 -16.60 12.60 -8.96
N VAL A 420 -17.34 12.42 -10.05
CA VAL A 420 -18.41 13.30 -10.51
C VAL A 420 -19.70 12.48 -10.51
N ASP A 421 -20.72 12.98 -9.81
CA ASP A 421 -22.01 12.29 -9.73
C ASP A 421 -22.75 12.41 -11.06
N ILE A 422 -23.14 11.26 -11.63
CA ILE A 422 -23.84 11.15 -12.92
C ILE A 422 -25.11 10.32 -12.74
N ALA A 423 -26.26 10.90 -13.14
CA ALA A 423 -27.57 10.26 -13.16
C ALA A 423 -28.00 9.83 -14.57
N THR A 424 -29.09 9.05 -14.66
CA THR A 424 -29.78 8.79 -15.93
C THR A 424 -30.27 10.10 -16.55
N GLY A 425 -30.09 10.26 -17.85
CA GLY A 425 -30.39 11.48 -18.60
C GLY A 425 -29.19 12.41 -18.68
N TYR A 426 -29.45 13.70 -18.89
CA TYR A 426 -28.44 14.75 -19.05
C TYR A 426 -27.93 15.28 -17.71
N ASN A 427 -26.61 15.46 -17.62
CA ASN A 427 -25.87 15.99 -16.49
C ASN A 427 -24.96 17.12 -16.96
N ASP A 428 -25.01 18.27 -16.28
CA ASP A 428 -24.14 19.41 -16.58
C ASP A 428 -22.83 19.26 -15.82
N ILE A 429 -21.70 19.30 -16.53
CA ILE A 429 -20.36 19.10 -15.98
C ILE A 429 -19.59 20.41 -16.08
N ALA A 430 -19.34 21.06 -14.94
CA ALA A 430 -18.37 22.13 -14.85
C ALA A 430 -16.97 21.53 -14.64
N PHE A 431 -15.99 22.01 -15.41
CA PHE A 431 -14.61 21.53 -15.35
C PHE A 431 -13.59 22.62 -15.73
N TYR A 432 -12.31 22.32 -15.55
CA TYR A 432 -11.19 23.11 -16.05
C TYR A 432 -10.16 22.18 -16.68
N GLU A 433 -9.14 22.71 -17.36
CA GLU A 433 -8.17 21.88 -18.08
C GLU A 433 -7.45 20.85 -17.20
N GLY A 434 -7.22 21.15 -15.91
CA GLY A 434 -6.59 20.20 -14.99
C GLY A 434 -7.47 19.02 -14.60
N ASP A 435 -8.80 19.10 -14.80
CA ASP A 435 -9.70 17.94 -14.61
C ASP A 435 -9.55 16.91 -15.73
N ASN A 436 -8.94 17.27 -16.88
CA ASN A 436 -8.68 16.36 -17.99
C ASN A 436 -7.43 15.48 -17.78
N PRO A 437 -7.42 14.25 -18.31
CA PRO A 437 -8.55 13.55 -18.90
C PRO A 437 -9.51 12.99 -17.83
N PHE A 438 -10.79 12.87 -18.18
CA PHE A 438 -11.80 12.20 -17.38
C PHE A 438 -11.75 10.69 -17.56
N GLY A 439 -11.76 9.96 -16.45
CA GLY A 439 -11.89 8.50 -16.45
C GLY A 439 -13.37 8.10 -16.40
N LEU A 440 -13.82 7.26 -17.32
CA LEU A 440 -15.16 6.68 -17.34
C LEU A 440 -15.06 5.16 -17.27
N SER A 441 -15.78 4.53 -16.34
CA SER A 441 -15.86 3.07 -16.30
C SER A 441 -17.13 2.54 -15.65
N TRP A 442 -17.53 1.33 -16.01
CA TRP A 442 -18.68 0.65 -15.40
C TRP A 442 -18.57 -0.87 -15.47
N TYR A 443 -19.46 -1.56 -14.75
CA TYR A 443 -19.61 -3.00 -14.90
C TYR A 443 -21.06 -3.46 -14.66
N GLY A 444 -21.43 -4.56 -15.32
CA GLY A 444 -22.73 -5.20 -15.19
C GLY A 444 -23.84 -4.64 -16.10
N ALA A 445 -23.48 -3.86 -17.13
CA ALA A 445 -24.40 -3.35 -18.15
C ALA A 445 -24.42 -4.25 -19.40
N PRO A 446 -25.57 -4.35 -20.11
CA PRO A 446 -25.69 -5.14 -21.34
C PRO A 446 -25.00 -4.51 -22.56
N CYS A 447 -24.82 -3.18 -22.58
CA CYS A 447 -24.21 -2.45 -23.70
C CYS A 447 -23.03 -1.59 -23.24
N ALA A 448 -22.17 -1.23 -24.19
CA ALA A 448 -20.95 -0.45 -23.93
C ALA A 448 -20.62 0.54 -25.05
N ASN A 449 -21.53 1.49 -25.29
CA ASN A 449 -21.37 2.48 -26.36
C ASN A 449 -21.18 3.88 -25.79
N VAL A 450 -20.08 4.54 -26.18
CA VAL A 450 -19.74 5.91 -25.75
C VAL A 450 -19.50 6.76 -26.98
N TYR A 451 -20.08 7.95 -27.00
CA TYR A 451 -19.91 8.91 -28.07
C TYR A 451 -19.50 10.26 -27.50
N LEU A 452 -18.56 10.93 -28.16
CA LEU A 452 -18.18 12.31 -27.91
C LEU A 452 -18.57 13.11 -29.15
N ASN A 453 -19.46 14.09 -28.99
CA ASN A 453 -19.98 14.91 -30.09
C ASN A 453 -20.53 14.08 -31.28
N ASN A 454 -21.27 13.00 -30.95
CA ASN A 454 -21.82 11.99 -31.88
C ASN A 454 -20.77 11.11 -32.60
N GLU A 455 -19.48 11.23 -32.29
CA GLU A 455 -18.45 10.31 -32.77
C GLU A 455 -18.20 9.20 -31.76
N SER A 456 -18.12 7.94 -32.22
CA SER A 456 -17.89 6.79 -31.34
C SER A 456 -16.49 6.87 -30.71
N VAL A 457 -16.42 6.67 -29.40
CA VAL A 457 -15.17 6.60 -28.64
C VAL A 457 -14.84 5.14 -28.35
N ALA A 458 -13.62 4.71 -28.67
CA ALA A 458 -13.16 3.37 -28.34
C ALA A 458 -12.74 3.27 -26.86
N PRO A 459 -12.94 2.11 -26.20
CA PRO A 459 -12.41 1.89 -24.86
C PRO A 459 -10.87 1.86 -24.87
N MET A 460 -10.25 2.06 -23.70
CA MET A 460 -8.79 2.00 -23.53
C MET A 460 -8.19 0.64 -23.87
N TYR A 461 -8.99 -0.43 -23.75
CA TYR A 461 -8.61 -1.81 -24.08
C TYR A 461 -9.74 -2.49 -24.84
N ASP A 462 -9.41 -3.38 -25.78
CA ASP A 462 -10.41 -4.16 -26.53
C ASP A 462 -11.33 -4.93 -25.58
N ASN A 463 -12.64 -4.87 -25.84
CA ASN A 463 -13.70 -5.47 -25.03
C ASN A 463 -13.75 -4.99 -23.56
N SER A 464 -13.21 -3.80 -23.27
CA SER A 464 -13.28 -3.17 -21.95
C SER A 464 -14.43 -2.16 -21.86
N THR A 465 -14.85 -1.89 -20.62
CA THR A 465 -15.80 -0.83 -20.24
C THR A 465 -15.08 0.35 -19.59
N VAL A 466 -13.80 0.57 -19.90
CA VAL A 466 -12.95 1.64 -19.37
C VAL A 466 -12.56 2.59 -20.49
N TYR A 467 -12.81 3.88 -20.30
CA TYR A 467 -12.62 4.95 -21.28
C TYR A 467 -11.87 6.10 -20.63
N GLU A 468 -11.10 6.80 -21.46
CA GLU A 468 -10.46 8.07 -21.12
C GLU A 468 -11.02 9.14 -22.07
N LEU A 469 -11.58 10.21 -21.51
CA LEU A 469 -12.28 11.25 -22.25
C LEU A 469 -11.58 12.59 -21.99
N ARG A 470 -11.18 13.27 -23.06
CA ARG A 470 -10.66 14.64 -22.95
C ARG A 470 -11.72 15.60 -23.47
N LEU A 471 -12.26 16.42 -22.58
CA LEU A 471 -13.39 17.31 -22.85
C LEU A 471 -12.90 18.73 -23.14
N ASN A 472 -13.58 19.40 -24.07
CA ASN A 472 -13.48 20.83 -24.33
C ASN A 472 -14.80 21.52 -23.97
N ASP A 473 -14.75 22.84 -23.81
CA ASP A 473 -15.97 23.63 -23.55
C ASP A 473 -16.99 23.44 -24.68
N GLY A 474 -18.23 23.12 -24.31
CA GLY A 474 -19.31 22.80 -25.23
C GLY A 474 -19.49 21.31 -25.58
N ASP A 475 -18.59 20.42 -25.15
CA ASP A 475 -18.65 19.02 -25.56
C ASP A 475 -19.85 18.27 -24.97
N VAL A 476 -20.34 17.30 -25.75
CA VAL A 476 -21.44 16.39 -25.37
C VAL A 476 -20.95 14.95 -25.38
N VAL A 477 -21.01 14.28 -24.24
CA VAL A 477 -20.77 12.84 -24.12
C VAL A 477 -22.10 12.11 -24.02
N LYS A 478 -22.30 11.05 -24.81
CA LYS A 478 -23.47 10.17 -24.70
C LYS A 478 -23.03 8.74 -24.41
N ILE A 479 -23.63 8.15 -23.38
CA ILE A 479 -23.30 6.82 -22.88
C ILE A 479 -24.57 5.97 -22.95
N PHE A 480 -24.49 4.85 -23.66
CA PHE A 480 -25.59 3.90 -23.80
C PHE A 480 -25.21 2.56 -23.15
N LEU A 481 -25.88 2.29 -22.03
CA LEU A 481 -25.66 1.13 -21.17
C LEU A 481 -26.78 0.10 -21.35
N ALA A 482 -28.02 0.52 -21.63
CA ALA A 482 -29.17 -0.38 -21.74
C ALA A 482 -29.46 -0.84 -23.17
N SER A 483 -28.99 -0.10 -24.17
CA SER A 483 -29.30 -0.37 -25.58
C SER A 483 -28.13 -0.06 -26.51
N ASP A 484 -28.15 -0.71 -27.69
CA ASP A 484 -27.30 -0.35 -28.81
C ASP A 484 -28.00 0.75 -29.62
N PRO A 485 -27.46 1.98 -29.69
CA PRO A 485 -28.19 3.11 -30.24
C PRO A 485 -28.17 3.13 -31.78
N ASP A 486 -29.34 3.22 -32.40
CA ASP A 486 -29.47 3.58 -33.81
C ASP A 486 -29.31 5.09 -34.02
N ILE A 487 -28.73 5.50 -35.14
CA ILE A 487 -28.71 6.91 -35.56
C ILE A 487 -30.04 7.24 -36.23
N TYR A 488 -30.67 8.33 -35.80
CA TYR A 488 -31.93 8.82 -36.35
C TYR A 488 -31.77 10.12 -37.14
N ASN A 489 -32.64 10.31 -38.12
CA ASN A 489 -32.75 11.55 -38.88
C ASN A 489 -33.75 12.49 -38.20
N ALA A 490 -33.27 13.62 -37.71
CA ALA A 490 -34.10 14.75 -37.27
C ALA A 490 -34.15 15.79 -38.39
N THR A 491 -35.23 15.80 -39.17
CA THR A 491 -35.43 16.77 -40.26
C THR A 491 -36.17 17.98 -39.74
N ILE A 492 -35.47 19.12 -39.63
CA ILE A 492 -36.07 20.38 -39.17
C ILE A 492 -36.39 21.26 -40.39
N ASN A 493 -37.67 21.57 -40.57
CA ASN A 493 -38.19 22.35 -41.69
C ASN A 493 -38.61 23.75 -41.21
N ALA A 494 -38.11 24.79 -41.88
CA ALA A 494 -38.58 26.15 -41.72
C ALA A 494 -39.84 26.37 -42.59
N GLY A 495 -40.92 26.84 -41.97
CA GLY A 495 -42.17 27.18 -42.65
C GLY A 495 -42.04 28.37 -43.60
N GLU A 496 -43.00 28.50 -44.52
CA GLU A 496 -43.05 29.63 -45.45
C GLU A 496 -43.10 30.96 -44.69
N ASN A 497 -42.25 31.90 -45.07
CA ASN A 497 -42.09 33.22 -44.42
C ASN A 497 -41.55 33.19 -42.98
N LEU A 498 -40.96 32.07 -42.52
CA LEU A 498 -40.19 32.04 -41.28
C LEU A 498 -38.82 32.72 -41.46
N GLU A 499 -38.46 33.62 -40.56
CA GLU A 499 -37.13 34.22 -40.51
C GLU A 499 -36.19 33.36 -39.65
N ALA A 500 -35.37 32.52 -40.27
CA ALA A 500 -34.53 31.55 -39.56
C ALA A 500 -33.57 32.18 -38.52
N ALA A 501 -33.08 33.40 -38.77
CA ALA A 501 -32.24 34.17 -37.86
C ALA A 501 -32.97 34.62 -36.57
N LYS A 502 -34.30 34.57 -36.54
CA LYS A 502 -35.13 34.86 -35.36
C LYS A 502 -35.51 33.60 -34.57
N VAL A 503 -34.87 32.47 -34.86
CA VAL A 503 -35.06 31.21 -34.15
C VAL A 503 -33.69 30.71 -33.70
N SER A 504 -33.52 30.52 -32.39
CA SER A 504 -32.35 29.86 -31.82
C SER A 504 -32.65 28.37 -31.65
N VAL A 505 -31.77 27.51 -32.15
CA VAL A 505 -31.86 26.06 -31.98
C VAL A 505 -30.63 25.57 -31.24
N THR A 506 -30.83 24.82 -30.16
CA THR A 506 -29.77 24.25 -29.33
C THR A 506 -29.98 22.76 -29.20
N PHE A 507 -28.94 21.98 -29.50
CA PHE A 507 -28.91 20.54 -29.36
C PHE A 507 -28.24 20.16 -28.04
N ASP A 508 -28.75 19.11 -27.38
CA ASP A 508 -28.13 18.52 -26.19
C ASP A 508 -27.83 19.54 -25.08
N ARG A 509 -28.68 20.58 -24.97
CA ARG A 509 -28.64 21.70 -24.01
C ARG A 509 -27.46 22.68 -24.14
N ILE A 510 -26.41 22.35 -24.89
CA ILE A 510 -25.19 23.17 -24.95
C ILE A 510 -24.77 23.58 -26.37
N ASN A 511 -25.13 22.79 -27.39
CA ASN A 511 -24.66 22.99 -28.76
C ASN A 511 -25.61 23.89 -29.57
N ASN A 512 -25.24 25.15 -29.77
CA ASN A 512 -26.01 26.07 -30.61
C ASN A 512 -25.84 25.74 -32.11
N VAL A 513 -26.94 25.52 -32.82
CA VAL A 513 -26.96 25.12 -34.24
C VAL A 513 -27.46 26.29 -35.08
N THR A 514 -26.57 26.89 -35.86
CA THR A 514 -26.88 28.04 -36.73
C THR A 514 -27.58 27.61 -38.02
N ASP A 515 -27.07 26.56 -38.66
CA ASP A 515 -27.68 25.95 -39.85
C ASP A 515 -28.63 24.83 -39.46
N TRP A 516 -29.71 25.19 -38.75
CA TRP A 516 -30.61 24.23 -38.13
C TRP A 516 -31.67 23.69 -39.09
N ALA A 517 -32.02 24.40 -40.15
CA ALA A 517 -33.12 24.05 -41.06
C ALA A 517 -32.70 23.00 -42.11
N LYS A 518 -32.35 21.80 -41.64
CA LYS A 518 -31.92 20.67 -42.46
C LYS A 518 -32.17 19.34 -41.73
N THR A 519 -31.81 18.24 -42.38
CA THR A 519 -31.71 16.93 -41.72
C THR A 519 -30.41 16.84 -40.93
N HIS A 520 -30.53 16.49 -39.65
CA HIS A 520 -29.40 16.20 -38.76
C HIS A 520 -29.44 14.73 -38.37
N SER A 521 -28.29 14.05 -38.46
CA SER A 521 -28.13 12.69 -37.95
C SER A 521 -27.77 12.77 -36.47
N VAL A 522 -28.62 12.22 -35.61
CA VAL A 522 -28.52 12.37 -34.16
C VAL A 522 -28.72 11.03 -33.46
N LEU A 523 -28.06 10.86 -32.31
CA LEU A 523 -28.25 9.68 -31.46
C LEU A 523 -29.59 9.73 -30.70
N PRO A 524 -30.09 8.59 -30.20
CA PRO A 524 -31.31 8.54 -29.40
C PRO A 524 -31.17 9.40 -28.15
N GLY A 525 -32.26 10.03 -27.75
CA GLY A 525 -32.32 10.90 -26.59
C GLY A 525 -31.90 12.34 -26.83
N THR A 526 -31.41 12.69 -28.04
CA THR A 526 -31.05 14.07 -28.40
C THR A 526 -32.20 15.02 -28.16
N GLU A 527 -31.99 16.02 -27.30
CA GLU A 527 -32.90 17.14 -27.08
C GLU A 527 -32.61 18.26 -28.06
N ILE A 528 -33.61 18.61 -28.88
CA ILE A 528 -33.59 19.77 -29.79
C ILE A 528 -34.48 20.84 -29.17
N SER A 529 -33.86 21.89 -28.64
CA SER A 529 -34.53 23.04 -28.05
C SER A 529 -34.63 24.17 -29.08
N ILE A 530 -35.85 24.60 -29.38
CA ILE A 530 -36.15 25.63 -30.39
C ILE A 530 -36.81 26.80 -29.68
N LYS A 531 -36.26 28.01 -29.80
CA LYS A 531 -36.78 29.18 -29.11
C LYS A 531 -36.85 30.40 -30.04
N PRO A 532 -37.92 31.21 -30.00
CA PRO A 532 -37.94 32.46 -30.72
C PRO A 532 -36.96 33.48 -30.11
N VAL A 533 -36.33 34.28 -30.97
CA VAL A 533 -35.46 35.40 -30.58
C VAL A 533 -36.28 36.67 -30.47
N GLY A 534 -36.22 37.34 -29.31
CA GLY A 534 -37.00 38.55 -29.02
C GLY A 534 -38.51 38.27 -29.00
N ASP A 535 -39.32 39.20 -29.52
CA ASP A 535 -40.79 39.09 -29.56
C ASP A 535 -41.32 38.26 -30.75
N TYR A 536 -40.44 37.54 -31.46
CA TYR A 536 -40.86 36.70 -32.58
C TYR A 536 -41.76 35.57 -32.08
N LYS A 537 -42.79 35.21 -32.85
CA LYS A 537 -43.74 34.17 -32.45
C LYS A 537 -43.68 33.00 -33.41
N ILE A 538 -43.42 31.82 -32.86
CA ILE A 538 -43.32 30.57 -33.60
C ILE A 538 -44.28 29.53 -33.02
N SER A 539 -44.59 28.53 -33.83
CA SER A 539 -45.19 27.26 -33.40
C SER A 539 -44.32 26.11 -33.91
N VAL A 540 -44.15 25.07 -33.09
CA VAL A 540 -43.37 23.89 -33.44
C VAL A 540 -44.27 22.67 -33.45
N LYS A 541 -44.12 21.83 -34.48
CA LYS A 541 -44.71 20.49 -34.53
C LYS A 541 -43.62 19.45 -34.70
N ALA A 542 -43.71 18.33 -34.01
CA ALA A 542 -42.91 17.13 -34.27
C ALA A 542 -43.85 16.01 -34.72
N ASP A 543 -43.59 15.42 -35.89
CA ASP A 543 -44.42 14.38 -36.51
C ASP A 543 -45.92 14.76 -36.50
N ASP A 544 -46.24 15.95 -37.02
CA ASP A 544 -47.58 16.58 -37.06
C ASP A 544 -48.23 16.88 -35.70
N THR A 545 -47.58 16.54 -34.58
CA THR A 545 -48.05 16.82 -33.23
C THR A 545 -47.53 18.16 -32.75
N ALA A 546 -48.40 19.03 -32.25
CA ALA A 546 -48.01 20.32 -31.70
C ALA A 546 -47.17 20.15 -30.42
N ILE A 547 -46.07 20.89 -30.34
CA ILE A 547 -45.21 20.98 -29.16
C ILE A 547 -45.55 22.29 -28.46
N GLU A 548 -45.84 22.20 -27.17
CA GLU A 548 -46.03 23.39 -26.33
C GLU A 548 -44.68 23.87 -25.81
N PRO A 549 -44.47 25.20 -25.70
CA PRO A 549 -43.24 25.73 -25.12
C PRO A 549 -43.20 25.43 -23.61
N ASP A 550 -42.00 25.16 -23.12
CA ASP A 550 -41.75 25.03 -21.69
C ASP A 550 -41.82 26.39 -20.96
N ALA A 551 -41.56 26.38 -19.66
CA ALA A 551 -41.58 27.59 -18.83
C ALA A 551 -40.55 28.66 -19.26
N SER A 552 -39.52 28.28 -20.02
CA SER A 552 -38.50 29.18 -20.58
C SER A 552 -38.88 29.73 -21.96
N GLY A 553 -40.01 29.30 -22.51
CA GLY A 553 -40.47 29.62 -23.86
C GLY A 553 -39.81 28.77 -24.94
N ALA A 554 -39.14 27.67 -24.58
CA ALA A 554 -38.47 26.78 -25.51
C ALA A 554 -39.35 25.59 -25.88
N PHE A 555 -39.41 25.27 -27.17
CA PHE A 555 -40.06 24.08 -27.69
C PHE A 555 -39.02 22.95 -27.72
N VAL A 556 -39.14 21.98 -26.83
CA VAL A 556 -38.16 20.90 -26.67
C VAL A 556 -38.69 19.62 -27.31
N VAL A 557 -37.94 19.09 -28.27
CA VAL A 557 -38.22 17.82 -28.94
C VAL A 557 -37.14 16.81 -28.58
N LYS A 558 -37.51 15.65 -28.03
CA LYS A 558 -36.59 14.53 -27.77
C LYS A 558 -36.66 13.52 -28.91
N VAL A 559 -35.55 13.34 -29.62
CA VAL A 559 -35.47 12.44 -30.78
C VAL A 559 -35.12 11.02 -30.33
N ASN A 560 -36.04 10.06 -30.54
CA ASN A 560 -35.82 8.64 -30.28
C ASN A 560 -36.24 7.75 -31.48
N LYS A 561 -36.44 8.38 -32.64
CA LYS A 561 -36.77 7.77 -33.94
C LYS A 561 -36.59 8.85 -35.01
N ASP A 562 -36.59 8.47 -36.28
CA ASP A 562 -36.70 9.43 -37.38
C ASP A 562 -37.90 10.36 -37.15
N SER A 563 -37.64 11.67 -37.17
CA SER A 563 -38.59 12.70 -36.76
C SER A 563 -38.57 13.88 -37.73
N THR A 564 -39.76 14.38 -38.08
CA THR A 564 -39.91 15.62 -38.85
C THR A 564 -40.40 16.73 -37.95
N ILE A 565 -39.61 17.80 -37.84
CA ILE A 565 -39.88 18.94 -36.96
C ILE A 565 -40.19 20.16 -37.82
N ALA A 566 -41.42 20.66 -37.78
CA ALA A 566 -41.84 21.85 -38.52
C ALA A 566 -41.88 23.08 -37.61
N VAL A 567 -41.15 24.13 -37.97
CA VAL A 567 -41.12 25.43 -37.27
C VAL A 567 -41.80 26.47 -38.14
N ASN A 568 -42.93 27.02 -37.69
CA ASN A 568 -43.72 27.99 -38.46
C ASN A 568 -43.85 29.32 -37.72
N SER A 569 -43.93 30.43 -38.47
CA SER A 569 -44.28 31.72 -37.89
C SER A 569 -45.78 31.76 -37.57
N THR A 570 -46.16 32.42 -36.49
CA THR A 570 -47.58 32.59 -36.09
C THR A 570 -48.07 34.02 -36.27
N SER A 571 -47.31 34.86 -37.00
CA SER A 571 -47.75 36.20 -37.37
C SER A 571 -48.99 36.11 -38.26
N ALA A 572 -50.13 36.59 -37.74
CA ALA A 572 -51.42 36.54 -38.40
C ALA A 572 -51.39 37.24 -39.77
N GLY A 573 -51.39 36.46 -40.84
CA GLY A 573 -51.86 36.91 -42.14
C GLY A 573 -53.39 37.04 -42.09
N ILE A 574 -53.95 38.13 -42.60
CA ILE A 574 -55.41 38.27 -42.75
C ILE A 574 -55.87 37.26 -43.80
N ASP A 575 -56.61 36.24 -43.37
CA ASP A 575 -57.06 35.12 -44.24
C ASP A 575 -58.28 35.48 -45.13
N GLY A 576 -58.75 36.73 -45.06
CA GLY A 576 -59.80 37.26 -45.93
C GLY A 576 -60.74 38.25 -45.21
N ILE A 577 -61.30 39.20 -45.96
CA ILE A 577 -62.34 40.12 -45.48
C ILE A 577 -63.70 39.44 -45.72
N ILE A 578 -64.37 39.03 -44.64
CA ILE A 578 -65.77 38.59 -44.68
C ILE A 578 -66.64 39.83 -44.47
N THR A 579 -67.54 40.13 -45.42
CA THR A 579 -68.54 41.19 -45.26
C THR A 579 -69.83 40.59 -44.70
N ASP A 580 -70.24 41.04 -43.51
CA ASP A 580 -71.50 40.64 -42.89
C ASP A 580 -72.70 41.17 -43.71
N ALA A 581 -73.44 40.24 -44.33
CA ALA A 581 -74.67 40.52 -45.01
C ALA A 581 -75.84 40.47 -44.02
N THR A 582 -76.03 41.48 -43.17
CA THR A 582 -77.29 41.72 -42.39
C THR A 582 -77.25 42.99 -41.52
N GLY A 583 -76.73 44.10 -42.06
CA GLY A 583 -76.85 45.44 -41.46
C GLY A 583 -77.84 46.31 -42.25
N GLU A 584 -78.56 47.20 -41.55
CA GLU A 584 -79.39 48.27 -42.12
C GLU A 584 -78.69 48.89 -43.33
N CYS A 585 -79.29 48.77 -44.51
CA CYS A 585 -78.61 49.17 -45.73
C CYS A 585 -78.97 50.60 -46.09
N GLU A 586 -78.04 51.46 -45.73
CA GLU A 586 -78.04 52.88 -46.04
C GLU A 586 -77.76 53.09 -47.52
N VAL A 587 -78.55 53.96 -48.15
CA VAL A 587 -78.41 54.34 -49.55
C VAL A 587 -77.75 55.71 -49.61
N TYR A 588 -76.71 55.83 -50.43
CA TYR A 588 -75.98 57.08 -50.63
C TYR A 588 -76.12 57.58 -52.07
N ASN A 589 -76.13 58.90 -52.28
CA ASN A 589 -75.94 59.47 -53.62
C ASN A 589 -74.44 59.48 -54.01
N LEU A 590 -74.13 59.86 -55.26
CA LEU A 590 -72.73 59.92 -55.74
C LEU A 590 -71.85 60.98 -55.04
N GLN A 591 -72.44 61.85 -54.21
CA GLN A 591 -71.73 62.83 -53.39
C GLN A 591 -71.45 62.31 -51.97
N GLY A 592 -71.82 61.06 -51.66
CA GLY A 592 -71.63 60.46 -50.34
C GLY A 592 -72.67 60.92 -49.30
N ILE A 593 -73.77 61.54 -49.73
CA ILE A 593 -74.86 61.95 -48.84
C ILE A 593 -75.83 60.77 -48.68
N ARG A 594 -76.15 60.42 -47.42
CA ARG A 594 -77.16 59.40 -47.11
C ARG A 594 -78.54 59.91 -47.49
N VAL A 595 -79.25 59.15 -48.33
CA VAL A 595 -80.56 59.49 -48.90
C VAL A 595 -81.68 58.51 -48.52
N SER A 596 -81.35 57.31 -48.05
CA SER A 596 -82.30 56.39 -47.40
C SER A 596 -81.61 55.55 -46.32
N ASN A 597 -82.40 55.06 -45.37
CA ASN A 597 -81.97 54.13 -44.32
C ASN A 597 -82.45 52.69 -44.62
N ASP A 598 -83.11 52.50 -45.76
CA ASP A 598 -83.56 51.21 -46.27
C ASP A 598 -83.22 51.09 -47.77
N ASN A 599 -83.17 49.86 -48.28
CA ASN A 599 -82.82 49.56 -49.67
C ASN A 599 -83.95 49.89 -50.65
N ASP A 600 -85.03 50.55 -50.19
CA ASP A 600 -86.17 50.85 -51.03
C ASP A 600 -85.90 52.07 -51.91
N LEU A 601 -85.29 51.80 -53.06
CA LEU A 601 -85.02 52.81 -54.06
C LEU A 601 -86.30 53.43 -54.62
N THR A 602 -87.50 52.84 -54.47
CA THR A 602 -88.75 53.35 -55.10
C THR A 602 -89.14 54.75 -54.65
N ARG A 603 -88.66 55.20 -53.49
CA ARG A 603 -88.95 56.52 -52.91
C ARG A 603 -87.98 57.63 -53.32
N LEU A 604 -86.87 57.28 -53.98
CA LEU A 604 -85.84 58.23 -54.42
C LEU A 604 -86.07 58.74 -55.85
N PRO A 605 -85.56 59.91 -56.28
CA PRO A 605 -85.60 60.32 -57.68
C PRO A 605 -84.86 59.35 -58.62
N ALA A 606 -85.08 59.45 -59.94
CA ALA A 606 -84.24 58.73 -60.90
C ALA A 606 -82.78 59.19 -60.79
N GLY A 607 -81.84 58.25 -60.74
CA GLY A 607 -80.44 58.55 -60.44
C GLY A 607 -79.58 57.33 -60.14
N ILE A 608 -78.31 57.56 -59.83
CA ILE A 608 -77.34 56.52 -59.44
C ILE A 608 -77.10 56.60 -57.93
N TYR A 609 -77.26 55.47 -57.25
CA TYR A 609 -77.10 55.34 -55.81
C TYR A 609 -76.04 54.31 -55.46
N ILE A 610 -75.43 54.44 -54.28
CA ILE A 610 -74.55 53.43 -53.70
C ILE A 610 -75.34 52.69 -52.63
N VAL A 611 -75.50 51.38 -52.82
CA VAL A 611 -76.23 50.46 -51.94
C VAL A 611 -75.28 49.31 -51.64
N ASN A 612 -74.89 49.11 -50.37
CA ASN A 612 -73.91 48.09 -49.96
C ASN A 612 -72.63 48.09 -50.81
N GLY A 613 -72.08 49.29 -51.06
CA GLY A 613 -70.86 49.48 -51.85
C GLY A 613 -71.01 49.27 -53.36
N LYS A 614 -72.21 48.99 -53.87
CA LYS A 614 -72.49 48.81 -55.31
C LYS A 614 -73.27 49.99 -55.89
N LYS A 615 -72.92 50.39 -57.11
CA LYS A 615 -73.68 51.41 -57.87
C LYS A 615 -74.95 50.78 -58.44
N VAL A 616 -76.11 51.36 -58.12
CA VAL A 616 -77.42 50.94 -58.61
C VAL A 616 -78.08 52.10 -59.35
N VAL A 617 -78.61 51.84 -60.54
CA VAL A 617 -79.30 52.84 -61.36
C VAL A 617 -80.80 52.72 -61.13
N LYS A 618 -81.42 53.77 -60.61
CA LYS A 618 -82.88 53.93 -60.63
C LYS A 618 -83.28 54.71 -61.87
N ARG A 619 -84.13 54.11 -62.69
CA ARG A 619 -84.71 54.74 -63.87
C ARG A 619 -86.00 55.48 -63.55
#